data_AF-K2N0M9-F1
#
_entry.id   AF-K2N0M9-F1
#
_cell.length_a   1.000
_cell.length_b   1.000
_cell.length_c   1.000
_cell.angle_alpha   90.00
_cell.angle_beta   90.00
_cell.angle_gamma   90.00
#
_symmetry.space_group_name_H-M   'P 1'
#
loop_
_entity.id
_entity.type
_entity.pdbx_description
1 polymer ?
#
loop_
_entity_poly.entity_id
_entity_poly.type
_entity_poly.pdbx_seq_one_letter_code
_entity_poly.pdbx_strand_id
1 'polypeptide(L)'
;GGHGDTCLPAAVPDGLGPLPHPDAKDTEVRCVHGGRISSVSDPDPGERGLCFVKVTFTAAIVLDLSRFDAPQQTLNITLLQCVLVGLSIRGSGARVHVNVTSSMLDCDALGFEGDFGTSSQILVVGSTLLTTWSHAVALSKFALGANSTLLLLDNRIEGNSYAVYFSNGAVVDGGGIIVKGNTLRATGGVDSSETAIYFDIVAVKNGGYLDVEKNMMSAVNGVHFFGDTTVSSVGLLRVADCGFVGSTEFFDSTLLYLDGSVTLESGAQWRVEGNELGTDSLLFVPYSFDNIRLFGRGTTVALAYNRQGERSV
;
A
#
# COMPACT_ATOMS: atom_id res chain seq x y z
N GLY A 1 -15.44 -11.12 38.79
CA GLY A 1 -14.50 -11.85 39.66
C GLY A 1 -14.06 -13.10 38.96
N GLY A 2 -12.76 -13.31 38.87
CA GLY A 2 -12.14 -14.48 38.22
C GLY A 2 -10.71 -14.16 37.74
N HIS A 3 -9.78 -14.01 38.68
CA HIS A 3 -8.33 -14.01 38.45
C HIS A 3 -7.84 -15.45 38.32
N GLY A 4 -6.97 -15.70 37.34
CA GLY A 4 -6.23 -16.95 37.20
C GLY A 4 -4.82 -16.65 36.68
N ASP A 5 -3.82 -16.92 37.52
CA ASP A 5 -2.40 -16.67 37.31
C ASP A 5 -1.78 -17.70 36.37
N THR A 6 -1.81 -17.47 35.06
CA THR A 6 -0.96 -18.23 34.12
C THR A 6 -0.59 -17.46 32.84
N CYS A 7 -0.36 -16.15 32.94
CA CYS A 7 0.31 -15.39 31.90
C CYS A 7 1.82 -15.35 32.19
N LEU A 8 2.54 -16.42 31.86
CA LEU A 8 3.98 -16.30 31.60
C LEU A 8 4.15 -15.78 30.16
N PRO A 9 4.96 -14.73 29.92
CA PRO A 9 5.28 -14.32 28.57
C PRO A 9 6.03 -15.45 27.85
N ALA A 10 5.69 -15.69 26.59
CA ALA A 10 6.43 -16.62 25.74
C ALA A 10 7.92 -16.22 25.74
N ALA A 11 8.81 -17.18 25.98
CA ALA A 11 10.25 -16.95 25.94
C ALA A 11 10.65 -16.43 24.55
N VAL A 12 11.38 -15.32 24.54
CA VAL A 12 12.01 -14.75 23.35
C VAL A 12 13.07 -15.75 22.86
N PRO A 13 13.04 -16.21 21.60
CA PRO A 13 14.11 -17.05 21.08
C PRO A 13 15.40 -16.24 21.01
N ASP A 14 16.40 -16.64 21.79
CA ASP A 14 17.75 -16.12 21.69
C ASP A 14 18.37 -16.49 20.35
N GLY A 15 18.89 -15.47 19.66
CA GLY A 15 19.94 -15.62 18.64
C GLY A 15 19.46 -16.04 17.25
N LEU A 16 19.91 -15.29 16.26
CA LEU A 16 20.00 -15.75 14.88
C LEU A 16 20.76 -17.09 14.88
N GLY A 17 20.05 -18.17 14.55
CA GLY A 17 20.68 -19.48 14.31
C GLY A 17 21.80 -19.36 13.28
N PRO A 18 22.76 -20.30 13.29
CA PRO A 18 23.90 -20.25 12.39
C PRO A 18 23.45 -20.15 10.93
N LEU A 19 24.11 -19.27 10.18
CA LEU A 19 23.91 -19.10 8.74
C LEU A 19 23.97 -20.48 8.06
N PRO A 20 23.04 -20.78 7.13
CA PRO A 20 23.00 -22.08 6.49
C PRO A 20 24.28 -22.35 5.71
N HIS A 21 24.71 -23.62 5.76
CA HIS A 21 25.89 -24.12 5.09
C HIS A 21 25.76 -24.04 3.56
N PRO A 22 26.86 -23.85 2.80
CA PRO A 22 26.82 -23.60 1.35
C PRO A 22 26.37 -24.78 0.48
N ASP A 23 26.08 -25.94 1.07
CA ASP A 23 25.82 -27.19 0.34
C ASP A 23 24.33 -27.57 0.27
N ALA A 24 23.42 -26.59 0.36
CA ALA A 24 22.02 -26.78 0.00
C ALA A 24 21.86 -26.76 -1.53
N LYS A 25 21.57 -27.92 -2.13
CA LYS A 25 21.32 -28.11 -3.57
C LYS A 25 20.23 -27.16 -4.11
N ASP A 26 20.59 -26.27 -5.05
CA ASP A 26 19.79 -25.62 -6.11
C ASP A 26 18.26 -25.54 -5.92
N THR A 27 17.79 -24.94 -4.82
CA THR A 27 16.37 -24.60 -4.61
C THR A 27 16.12 -23.19 -4.09
N GLU A 28 17.16 -22.40 -3.85
CA GLU A 28 17.07 -21.04 -3.30
C GLU A 28 17.32 -19.99 -4.39
N VAL A 29 16.52 -18.93 -4.39
CA VAL A 29 16.78 -17.73 -5.19
C VAL A 29 18.14 -17.19 -4.76
N ARG A 30 19.14 -17.23 -5.65
CA ARG A 30 20.49 -16.76 -5.33
C ARG A 30 20.46 -15.25 -5.06
N CYS A 31 20.78 -14.86 -3.83
CA CYS A 31 20.80 -13.46 -3.43
C CYS A 31 22.09 -12.76 -3.86
N VAL A 32 21.96 -11.58 -4.46
CA VAL A 32 23.07 -10.65 -4.65
C VAL A 32 23.26 -9.87 -3.36
N HIS A 33 24.46 -9.92 -2.79
CA HIS A 33 24.79 -9.26 -1.53
C HIS A 33 25.75 -8.10 -1.74
N GLY A 34 25.38 -6.91 -1.27
CA GLY A 34 26.25 -5.73 -1.28
C GLY A 34 26.51 -5.16 -2.68
N GLY A 35 27.41 -4.18 -2.74
CA GLY A 35 27.90 -3.62 -4.00
C GLY A 35 26.97 -2.59 -4.65
N ARG A 36 27.38 -2.15 -5.84
CA ARG A 36 26.67 -1.15 -6.66
C ARG A 36 26.37 -1.73 -8.02
N ILE A 37 25.12 -1.65 -8.47
CA ILE A 37 24.69 -2.11 -9.80
C ILE A 37 23.86 -1.05 -10.49
N SER A 38 23.96 -0.96 -11.82
CA SER A 38 23.19 -0.04 -12.65
C SER A 38 22.12 -0.74 -13.49
N SER A 39 22.08 -2.07 -13.46
CA SER A 39 21.18 -2.89 -14.26
C SER A 39 20.99 -4.25 -13.60
N VAL A 40 19.85 -4.87 -13.86
CA VAL A 40 19.55 -6.25 -13.49
C VAL A 40 19.41 -7.06 -14.78
N SER A 41 20.14 -8.16 -14.88
CA SER A 41 20.02 -9.08 -16.01
C SER A 41 18.73 -9.90 -15.89
N ASP A 42 18.18 -10.32 -17.02
CA ASP A 42 17.09 -11.28 -17.03
C ASP A 42 17.55 -12.57 -16.34
N PRO A 43 16.70 -13.20 -15.50
CA PRO A 43 17.05 -14.43 -14.81
C PRO A 43 17.23 -15.59 -15.79
N ASP A 44 18.12 -16.53 -15.46
CA ASP A 44 18.30 -17.74 -16.25
C ASP A 44 17.01 -18.58 -16.28
N PRO A 45 16.74 -19.35 -17.36
CA PRO A 45 15.55 -20.18 -17.44
C PRO A 45 15.40 -21.13 -16.24
N GLY A 46 14.24 -21.13 -15.59
CA GLY A 46 13.95 -21.94 -14.41
C GLY A 46 14.30 -21.30 -13.06
N GLU A 47 14.92 -20.12 -13.04
CA GLU A 47 15.10 -19.33 -11.82
C GLU A 47 13.74 -18.86 -11.28
N ARG A 48 13.58 -18.94 -9.95
CA ARG A 48 12.28 -18.76 -9.28
C ARG A 48 12.06 -17.34 -8.76
N GLY A 49 12.92 -16.41 -9.12
CA GLY A 49 12.86 -15.07 -8.55
C GLY A 49 14.17 -14.29 -8.59
N LEU A 50 14.18 -13.16 -7.89
CA LEU A 50 15.36 -12.30 -7.70
C LEU A 50 15.49 -11.95 -6.22
N CYS A 51 16.72 -11.89 -5.72
CA CYS A 51 16.98 -11.50 -4.35
C CYS A 51 18.18 -10.53 -4.29
N PHE A 52 17.97 -9.39 -3.61
CA PHE A 52 18.99 -8.36 -3.41
C PHE A 52 19.04 -7.98 -1.93
N VAL A 53 20.24 -8.01 -1.36
CA VAL A 53 20.47 -7.70 0.06
C VAL A 53 21.59 -6.67 0.17
N LYS A 54 21.31 -5.50 0.74
CA LYS A 54 22.27 -4.40 0.92
C LYS A 54 22.90 -3.89 -0.38
N VAL A 55 22.16 -3.98 -1.49
CA VAL A 55 22.62 -3.55 -2.82
C VAL A 55 22.26 -2.08 -3.03
N THR A 56 23.17 -1.32 -3.63
CA THR A 56 22.92 0.06 -4.07
C THR A 56 22.70 0.09 -5.58
N PHE A 57 21.50 0.44 -6.01
CA PHE A 57 21.17 0.64 -7.40
C PHE A 57 21.52 2.06 -7.81
N THR A 58 22.37 2.22 -8.82
CA THR A 58 22.85 3.54 -9.28
C THR A 58 22.04 4.09 -10.46
N ALA A 59 21.00 3.38 -10.87
CA ALA A 59 20.06 3.78 -11.91
C ALA A 59 18.67 3.22 -11.57
N ALA A 60 17.62 3.79 -12.15
CA ALA A 60 16.27 3.26 -12.03
C ALA A 60 16.19 1.88 -12.71
N ILE A 61 15.55 0.93 -12.03
CA ILE A 61 15.43 -0.46 -12.49
C ILE A 61 14.00 -0.75 -12.92
N VAL A 62 13.86 -1.43 -14.05
CA VAL A 62 12.58 -2.00 -14.49
C VAL A 62 12.71 -3.52 -14.48
N LEU A 63 11.84 -4.18 -13.72
CA LEU A 63 11.70 -5.62 -13.70
C LEU A 63 10.47 -6.00 -14.52
N ASP A 64 10.70 -6.47 -15.75
CA ASP A 64 9.65 -6.93 -16.64
C ASP A 64 9.39 -8.42 -16.45
N LEU A 65 8.31 -8.76 -15.74
CA LEU A 65 8.01 -10.14 -15.37
C LEU A 65 7.53 -11.00 -16.54
N SER A 66 7.31 -10.42 -17.73
CA SER A 66 7.03 -11.19 -18.94
C SER A 66 8.25 -11.96 -19.45
N ARG A 67 9.45 -11.56 -19.03
CA ARG A 67 10.73 -12.19 -19.42
C ARG A 67 11.14 -13.36 -18.54
N PHE A 68 10.41 -13.58 -17.44
CA PHE A 68 10.73 -14.63 -16.48
C PHE A 68 10.14 -15.94 -17.01
N ASP A 69 11.01 -16.86 -17.42
CA ASP A 69 10.61 -18.20 -17.87
C ASP A 69 10.32 -19.13 -16.66
N ALA A 70 9.18 -18.88 -16.00
CA ALA A 70 8.73 -19.62 -14.83
C ALA A 70 7.23 -19.97 -14.89
N PRO A 71 6.76 -20.71 -15.91
CA PRO A 71 5.36 -21.06 -16.05
C PRO A 71 4.86 -21.88 -14.85
N GLN A 72 3.67 -21.53 -14.34
CA GLN A 72 2.99 -22.17 -13.21
C GLN A 72 3.70 -22.06 -11.84
N GLN A 73 4.76 -21.26 -11.73
CA GLN A 73 5.49 -21.04 -10.48
C GLN A 73 5.22 -19.64 -9.93
N THR A 74 5.49 -19.48 -8.63
CA THR A 74 5.42 -18.17 -7.96
C THR A 74 6.78 -17.48 -8.10
N LEU A 75 6.78 -16.27 -8.64
CA LEU A 75 7.99 -15.44 -8.77
C LEU A 75 8.27 -14.74 -7.44
N ASN A 76 9.39 -15.04 -6.80
CA ASN A 76 9.78 -14.42 -5.54
C ASN A 76 10.77 -13.26 -5.79
N ILE A 77 10.41 -12.03 -5.47
CA ILE A 77 11.28 -10.86 -5.63
C ILE A 77 11.53 -10.25 -4.26
N THR A 78 12.79 -10.24 -3.82
CA THR A 78 13.17 -9.73 -2.50
C THR A 78 14.20 -8.61 -2.64
N LEU A 79 13.91 -7.46 -2.01
CA LEU A 79 14.82 -6.34 -1.82
C LEU A 79 14.90 -6.05 -0.32
N LEU A 80 16.05 -6.31 0.28
CA LEU A 80 16.29 -6.11 1.70
C LEU A 80 17.43 -5.11 1.90
N GLN A 81 17.14 -4.00 2.59
CA GLN A 81 18.14 -2.97 2.89
C GLN A 81 18.81 -2.39 1.63
N CYS A 82 18.07 -2.33 0.51
CA CYS A 82 18.57 -1.81 -0.74
C CYS A 82 18.43 -0.28 -0.80
N VAL A 83 19.28 0.36 -1.59
CA VAL A 83 19.16 1.79 -1.94
C VAL A 83 18.79 1.87 -3.41
N LEU A 84 17.67 2.53 -3.71
CA LEU A 84 17.04 2.56 -5.02
C LEU A 84 17.02 4.00 -5.56
N VAL A 85 17.46 4.19 -6.80
CA VAL A 85 17.12 5.42 -7.54
C VAL A 85 15.63 5.38 -7.89
N GLY A 86 15.16 4.26 -8.44
CA GLY A 86 13.78 3.98 -8.81
C GLY A 86 13.59 2.50 -9.07
N LEU A 87 12.37 2.00 -8.90
CA LEU A 87 12.05 0.59 -9.17
C LEU A 87 10.65 0.48 -9.76
N SER A 88 10.53 -0.08 -10.95
CA SER A 88 9.25 -0.44 -11.57
C SER A 88 9.16 -1.94 -11.76
N ILE A 89 8.14 -2.58 -11.17
CA ILE A 89 7.85 -4.00 -11.35
C ILE A 89 6.63 -4.13 -12.25
N ARG A 90 6.82 -4.71 -13.44
CA ARG A 90 5.79 -4.88 -14.46
C ARG A 90 5.25 -6.30 -14.43
N GLY A 91 4.02 -6.45 -13.93
CA GLY A 91 3.26 -7.68 -13.89
C GLY A 91 2.95 -8.23 -15.28
N SER A 92 3.02 -9.56 -15.40
CA SER A 92 2.75 -10.33 -16.62
C SER A 92 1.51 -11.22 -16.52
N GLY A 93 0.75 -11.10 -15.42
CA GLY A 93 -0.32 -12.03 -15.02
C GLY A 93 0.18 -13.24 -14.23
N ALA A 94 1.50 -13.39 -14.05
CA ALA A 94 2.10 -14.44 -13.21
C ALA A 94 1.82 -14.19 -11.71
N ARG A 95 1.80 -15.25 -10.91
CA ARG A 95 1.73 -15.14 -9.44
C ARG A 95 3.07 -14.67 -8.91
N VAL A 96 3.06 -13.65 -8.05
CA VAL A 96 4.29 -13.07 -7.47
C VAL A 96 4.24 -13.00 -5.96
N HIS A 97 5.40 -13.10 -5.32
CA HIS A 97 5.63 -12.62 -3.96
C HIS A 97 6.75 -11.57 -4.00
N VAL A 98 6.38 -10.30 -3.87
CA VAL A 98 7.32 -9.19 -3.82
C VAL A 98 7.49 -8.73 -2.37
N ASN A 99 8.73 -8.60 -1.93
CA ASN A 99 9.06 -8.05 -0.62
C ASN A 99 10.13 -6.96 -0.75
N VAL A 100 9.77 -5.73 -0.37
CA VAL A 100 10.67 -4.58 -0.24
C VAL A 100 10.74 -4.22 1.24
N THR A 101 11.82 -4.63 1.91
CA THR A 101 11.99 -4.47 3.36
C THR A 101 13.15 -3.55 3.67
N SER A 102 12.94 -2.60 4.60
CA SER A 102 13.97 -1.71 5.15
C SER A 102 14.83 -1.03 4.08
N SER A 103 14.24 -0.76 2.92
CA SER A 103 14.94 -0.20 1.76
C SER A 103 14.69 1.30 1.67
N MET A 104 15.53 1.97 0.89
CA MET A 104 15.47 3.42 0.69
C MET A 104 15.30 3.74 -0.78
N LEU A 105 14.48 4.74 -1.08
CA LEU A 105 14.33 5.36 -2.38
C LEU A 105 14.40 6.88 -2.19
N ASP A 106 15.21 7.58 -2.98
CA ASP A 106 15.47 9.01 -2.80
C ASP A 106 15.34 9.86 -4.08
N CYS A 107 15.00 9.27 -5.22
CA CYS A 107 15.04 9.99 -6.50
C CYS A 107 13.77 9.87 -7.35
N ASP A 108 13.35 8.67 -7.73
CA ASP A 108 12.21 8.42 -8.65
C ASP A 108 11.00 7.86 -7.87
N ALA A 109 10.36 6.79 -8.33
CA ALA A 109 9.24 6.14 -7.66
C ALA A 109 9.41 4.62 -7.50
N LEU A 110 8.69 4.05 -6.54
CA LEU A 110 8.41 2.62 -6.46
C LEU A 110 7.09 2.32 -7.20
N GLY A 111 7.20 1.77 -8.40
CA GLY A 111 6.07 1.50 -9.29
C GLY A 111 5.71 0.01 -9.37
N PHE A 112 4.41 -0.27 -9.36
CA PHE A 112 3.82 -1.53 -9.76
C PHE A 112 2.91 -1.29 -10.95
N GLU A 113 3.19 -1.97 -12.06
CA GLU A 113 2.47 -1.78 -13.32
C GLU A 113 1.95 -3.11 -13.87
N GLY A 114 0.75 -3.13 -14.44
CA GLY A 114 0.20 -4.31 -15.10
C GLY A 114 -0.45 -5.32 -14.15
N ASP A 115 -0.56 -6.56 -14.65
CA ASP A 115 -1.38 -7.60 -14.02
C ASP A 115 -0.54 -8.52 -13.13
N PHE A 116 -1.02 -8.76 -11.91
CA PHE A 116 -0.46 -9.72 -10.97
C PHE A 116 -1.44 -10.86 -10.76
N GLY A 117 -0.99 -12.10 -10.93
CA GLY A 117 -1.84 -13.28 -10.93
C GLY A 117 -2.54 -13.55 -9.60
N THR A 118 -3.46 -14.52 -9.59
CA THR A 118 -4.19 -14.93 -8.38
C THR A 118 -3.25 -15.37 -7.26
N SER A 119 -3.62 -15.03 -6.02
CA SER A 119 -2.83 -15.30 -4.81
C SER A 119 -1.42 -14.69 -4.83
N SER A 120 -1.28 -13.51 -5.44
CA SER A 120 -0.04 -12.73 -5.36
C SER A 120 0.05 -12.00 -4.02
N GLN A 121 1.28 -11.68 -3.61
CA GLN A 121 1.56 -10.84 -2.45
C GLN A 121 2.58 -9.78 -2.81
N ILE A 122 2.29 -8.53 -2.50
CA ILE A 122 3.22 -7.41 -2.61
C ILE A 122 3.32 -6.78 -1.24
N LEU A 123 4.52 -6.76 -0.66
CA LEU A 123 4.80 -6.24 0.66
C LEU A 123 5.90 -5.20 0.58
N VAL A 124 5.63 -4.01 1.11
CA VAL A 124 6.61 -2.96 1.34
C VAL A 124 6.57 -2.62 2.83
N VAL A 125 7.68 -2.84 3.53
CA VAL A 125 7.71 -2.73 4.99
C VAL A 125 8.94 -2.00 5.50
N GLY A 126 8.73 -1.11 6.48
CA GLY A 126 9.82 -0.42 7.19
C GLY A 126 10.75 0.37 6.29
N SER A 127 10.28 0.79 5.11
CA SER A 127 11.08 1.43 4.07
C SER A 127 10.89 2.95 4.09
N THR A 128 11.89 3.67 3.56
CA THR A 128 11.87 5.13 3.43
C THR A 128 11.86 5.49 1.95
N LEU A 129 10.72 5.93 1.45
CA LEU A 129 10.47 6.22 0.03
C LEU A 129 10.19 7.72 -0.10
N LEU A 130 11.22 8.49 -0.40
CA LEU A 130 11.16 9.95 -0.48
C LEU A 130 11.47 10.37 -1.91
N THR A 131 10.65 11.22 -2.48
CA THR A 131 10.88 11.70 -3.83
C THR A 131 10.33 13.10 -4.04
N THR A 132 10.97 13.84 -4.94
CA THR A 132 10.44 15.11 -5.46
C THR A 132 9.52 14.90 -6.65
N TRP A 133 9.31 13.65 -7.10
CA TRP A 133 8.35 13.31 -8.15
C TRP A 133 6.91 13.39 -7.64
N SER A 134 5.96 13.41 -8.57
CA SER A 134 4.53 13.50 -8.24
C SER A 134 4.06 12.41 -7.29
N HIS A 135 4.64 11.20 -7.31
CA HIS A 135 4.29 10.11 -6.41
C HIS A 135 5.50 9.28 -5.97
N ALA A 136 5.53 8.87 -4.70
CA ALA A 136 6.57 7.97 -4.18
C ALA A 136 6.27 6.49 -4.45
N VAL A 137 5.00 6.09 -4.31
CA VAL A 137 4.52 4.76 -4.69
C VAL A 137 3.43 4.91 -5.75
N ALA A 138 3.63 4.27 -6.90
CA ALA A 138 2.71 4.29 -8.02
C ALA A 138 2.15 2.90 -8.33
N LEU A 139 0.83 2.83 -8.54
CA LEU A 139 0.12 1.65 -8.99
C LEU A 139 -0.60 2.01 -10.29
N SER A 140 0.08 1.76 -11.41
CA SER A 140 -0.31 2.24 -12.73
C SER A 140 -0.84 1.10 -13.58
N LYS A 141 -2.06 1.19 -14.11
CA LYS A 141 -2.73 0.06 -14.81
C LYS A 141 -2.61 -1.24 -14.01
N PHE A 142 -2.76 -1.12 -12.70
CA PHE A 142 -2.46 -2.17 -11.74
C PHE A 142 -3.69 -3.06 -11.55
N ALA A 143 -3.52 -4.38 -11.71
CA ALA A 143 -4.56 -5.35 -11.38
C ALA A 143 -4.01 -6.45 -10.46
N LEU A 144 -4.68 -6.66 -9.32
CA LEU A 144 -4.43 -7.80 -8.45
C LEU A 144 -5.45 -8.90 -8.76
N GLY A 145 -4.96 -10.08 -9.08
CA GLY A 145 -5.79 -11.28 -9.20
C GLY A 145 -6.47 -11.61 -7.87
N ALA A 146 -7.52 -12.44 -7.94
CA ALA A 146 -8.28 -12.83 -6.76
C ALA A 146 -7.39 -13.42 -5.64
N ASN A 147 -7.80 -13.21 -4.38
CA ASN A 147 -7.12 -13.63 -3.16
C ASN A 147 -5.68 -13.11 -3.03
N SER A 148 -5.36 -11.97 -3.66
CA SER A 148 -4.03 -11.35 -3.58
C SER A 148 -3.99 -10.24 -2.54
N THR A 149 -2.78 -9.92 -2.07
CA THR A 149 -2.59 -8.87 -1.06
C THR A 149 -1.54 -7.85 -1.48
N LEU A 150 -1.83 -6.58 -1.20
CA LEU A 150 -0.87 -5.48 -1.22
C LEU A 150 -0.79 -4.89 0.18
N LEU A 151 0.42 -4.80 0.72
CA LEU A 151 0.69 -4.40 2.09
C LEU A 151 1.75 -3.30 2.09
N LEU A 152 1.38 -2.09 2.50
CA LEU A 152 2.30 -1.00 2.80
C LEU A 152 2.31 -0.81 4.32
N LEU A 153 3.35 -1.31 4.98
CA LEU A 153 3.44 -1.40 6.44
C LEU A 153 4.59 -0.58 7.02
N ASP A 154 4.30 0.29 7.98
CA ASP A 154 5.32 0.98 8.79
C ASP A 154 6.38 1.73 7.96
N ASN A 155 6.00 2.27 6.80
CA ASN A 155 6.89 3.02 5.90
C ASN A 155 6.84 4.52 6.16
N ARG A 156 7.89 5.22 5.73
CA ARG A 156 7.87 6.66 5.52
C ARG A 156 7.80 6.92 4.02
N ILE A 157 6.69 7.48 3.56
CA ILE A 157 6.40 7.69 2.14
C ILE A 157 6.12 9.17 1.92
N GLU A 158 6.95 9.82 1.11
CA GLU A 158 6.84 11.25 0.82
C GLU A 158 6.98 11.49 -0.69
N GLY A 159 5.92 12.01 -1.30
CA GLY A 159 5.94 12.48 -2.69
C GLY A 159 5.59 13.95 -2.79
N ASN A 160 5.65 14.48 -4.02
CA ASN A 160 5.28 15.86 -4.30
C ASN A 160 3.76 16.01 -4.27
N SER A 161 3.03 15.38 -5.19
CA SER A 161 1.56 15.47 -5.24
C SER A 161 0.86 14.35 -4.44
N TYR A 162 1.47 13.16 -4.40
CA TYR A 162 0.89 11.95 -3.82
C TYR A 162 1.93 11.16 -3.03
N ALA A 163 1.59 10.63 -1.85
CA ALA A 163 2.46 9.63 -1.24
C ALA A 163 2.25 8.26 -1.93
N VAL A 164 0.99 7.86 -2.08
CA VAL A 164 0.58 6.64 -2.78
C VAL A 164 -0.46 6.98 -3.84
N TYR A 165 -0.24 6.56 -5.08
CA TYR A 165 -1.05 6.93 -6.24
C TYR A 165 -1.53 5.71 -7.03
N PHE A 166 -2.84 5.47 -7.03
CA PHE A 166 -3.51 4.47 -7.87
C PHE A 166 -4.18 5.17 -9.07
N SER A 167 -3.56 5.08 -10.25
CA SER A 167 -3.99 5.85 -11.44
C SER A 167 -5.17 5.25 -12.23
N ASN A 168 -5.68 4.10 -11.78
CA ASN A 168 -6.74 3.32 -12.42
C ASN A 168 -7.59 2.66 -11.32
N GLY A 169 -8.23 1.53 -11.60
CA GLY A 169 -9.02 0.80 -10.61
C GLY A 169 -8.19 0.01 -9.59
N ALA A 170 -8.32 0.34 -8.30
CA ALA A 170 -7.94 -0.54 -7.20
C ALA A 170 -9.06 -1.57 -6.96
N VAL A 171 -8.91 -2.74 -7.58
CA VAL A 171 -9.88 -3.84 -7.47
C VAL A 171 -9.37 -4.89 -6.48
N VAL A 172 -10.19 -5.20 -5.48
CA VAL A 172 -9.91 -6.22 -4.45
C VAL A 172 -10.99 -7.30 -4.52
N ASP A 173 -10.58 -8.52 -4.87
CA ASP A 173 -11.45 -9.70 -5.01
C ASP A 173 -10.98 -10.80 -4.04
N GLY A 174 -11.63 -10.92 -2.87
CA GLY A 174 -11.30 -11.95 -1.86
C GLY A 174 -9.94 -11.81 -1.15
N GLY A 175 -9.16 -10.79 -1.49
CA GLY A 175 -7.86 -10.47 -0.89
C GLY A 175 -7.87 -9.13 -0.15
N GLY A 176 -6.76 -8.37 -0.19
CA GLY A 176 -6.75 -7.08 0.49
C GLY A 176 -5.67 -6.08 0.07
N ILE A 177 -5.99 -4.80 0.20
CA ILE A 177 -5.04 -3.69 0.16
C ILE A 177 -4.99 -3.11 1.58
N ILE A 178 -3.83 -3.21 2.23
CA ILE A 178 -3.59 -2.65 3.57
C ILE A 178 -2.53 -1.57 3.49
N VAL A 179 -2.87 -0.38 3.94
CA VAL A 179 -1.92 0.70 4.20
C VAL A 179 -1.96 0.96 5.69
N LYS A 180 -0.94 0.50 6.42
CA LYS A 180 -0.96 0.52 7.88
C LYS A 180 0.34 0.99 8.54
N GLY A 181 0.22 1.82 9.57
CA GLY A 181 1.37 2.27 10.36
C GLY A 181 2.31 3.25 9.64
N ASN A 182 1.93 3.75 8.47
CA ASN A 182 2.82 4.57 7.65
C ASN A 182 2.78 6.04 8.08
N THR A 183 3.88 6.74 7.83
CA THR A 183 3.90 8.21 7.72
C THR A 183 3.80 8.57 6.24
N LEU A 184 2.69 9.19 5.85
CA LEU A 184 2.37 9.53 4.46
C LEU A 184 2.34 11.04 4.29
N ARG A 185 3.09 11.57 3.33
CA ARG A 185 3.22 13.01 3.17
C ARG A 185 3.22 13.41 1.69
N ALA A 186 2.46 14.44 1.37
CA ALA A 186 2.50 15.11 0.08
C ALA A 186 2.98 16.55 0.30
N THR A 187 3.99 16.98 -0.46
CA THR A 187 4.81 18.17 -0.16
C THR A 187 4.82 19.25 -1.25
N GLY A 188 4.22 18.95 -2.40
CA GLY A 188 4.31 19.73 -3.63
C GLY A 188 3.22 20.77 -3.81
N GLY A 189 3.41 21.90 -3.12
CA GLY A 189 2.93 23.28 -3.30
C GLY A 189 1.75 23.67 -4.23
N VAL A 190 1.00 24.66 -3.70
CA VAL A 190 0.07 25.66 -4.29
C VAL A 190 -1.15 25.23 -5.10
N ASP A 191 -1.36 23.94 -5.38
CA ASP A 191 -2.60 23.45 -6.04
C ASP A 191 -3.36 22.46 -5.14
N SER A 192 -4.69 22.58 -5.01
CA SER A 192 -5.55 21.86 -4.04
C SER A 192 -5.69 20.33 -4.21
N SER A 193 -4.69 19.65 -4.79
CA SER A 193 -4.73 18.25 -5.18
C SER A 193 -3.81 17.35 -4.36
N GLU A 194 -2.96 17.90 -3.47
CA GLU A 194 -2.00 17.09 -2.72
C GLU A 194 -2.72 16.09 -1.82
N THR A 195 -2.41 14.80 -2.00
CA THR A 195 -3.17 13.73 -1.37
C THR A 195 -2.24 12.67 -0.79
N ALA A 196 -2.47 12.21 0.44
CA ALA A 196 -1.64 11.15 1.01
C ALA A 196 -1.85 9.81 0.25
N ILE A 197 -3.11 9.41 0.04
CA ILE A 197 -3.47 8.23 -0.77
C ILE A 197 -4.55 8.60 -1.79
N TYR A 198 -4.24 8.47 -3.07
CA TYR A 198 -5.19 8.72 -4.15
C TYR A 198 -5.64 7.42 -4.80
N PHE A 199 -6.96 7.28 -4.98
CA PHE A 199 -7.60 6.22 -5.75
C PHE A 199 -8.42 6.82 -6.88
N ASP A 200 -8.12 6.43 -8.12
CA ASP A 200 -8.95 6.78 -9.27
C ASP A 200 -10.32 6.05 -9.21
N ILE A 201 -10.35 4.72 -9.18
CA ILE A 201 -11.58 3.93 -9.02
C ILE A 201 -11.36 2.84 -7.96
N VAL A 202 -12.38 2.51 -7.17
CA VAL A 202 -12.28 1.44 -6.17
C VAL A 202 -13.40 0.43 -6.32
N ALA A 203 -13.04 -0.86 -6.31
CA ALA A 203 -14.00 -1.95 -6.23
C ALA A 203 -13.54 -3.01 -5.24
N VAL A 204 -14.27 -3.17 -4.14
CA VAL A 204 -13.99 -4.18 -3.12
C VAL A 204 -15.13 -5.20 -3.10
N LYS A 205 -14.82 -6.47 -3.35
CA LYS A 205 -15.84 -7.53 -3.48
C LYS A 205 -15.39 -8.86 -2.90
N ASN A 206 -16.36 -9.77 -2.77
CA ASN A 206 -16.17 -11.18 -2.40
C ASN A 206 -15.39 -11.36 -1.08
N GLY A 207 -15.72 -10.58 -0.05
CA GLY A 207 -15.02 -10.60 1.23
C GLY A 207 -13.65 -9.92 1.23
N GLY A 208 -13.28 -9.26 0.14
CA GLY A 208 -12.07 -8.46 0.06
C GLY A 208 -12.11 -7.23 0.98
N TYR A 209 -10.94 -6.68 1.29
CA TYR A 209 -10.84 -5.51 2.17
C TYR A 209 -9.82 -4.47 1.70
N LEU A 210 -10.21 -3.20 1.73
CA LEU A 210 -9.32 -2.05 1.60
C LEU A 210 -9.27 -1.37 2.96
N ASP A 211 -8.12 -1.44 3.65
CA ASP A 211 -7.95 -0.97 5.02
C ASP A 211 -6.80 0.04 5.13
N VAL A 212 -7.12 1.26 5.51
CA VAL A 212 -6.17 2.34 5.80
C VAL A 212 -6.20 2.58 7.30
N GLU A 213 -5.25 1.98 8.02
CA GLU A 213 -5.29 1.91 9.49
C GLU A 213 -4.02 2.50 10.13
N LYS A 214 -4.15 3.30 11.20
CA LYS A 214 -2.98 3.76 12.00
C LYS A 214 -1.91 4.51 11.20
N ASN A 215 -2.30 5.26 10.19
CA ASN A 215 -1.36 6.09 9.44
C ASN A 215 -1.34 7.51 10.00
N MET A 216 -0.17 8.14 9.93
CA MET A 216 -0.02 9.58 10.13
C MET A 216 0.08 10.23 8.74
N MET A 217 -0.88 11.10 8.41
CA MET A 217 -1.00 11.71 7.09
C MET A 217 -0.83 13.22 7.18
N SER A 218 -0.09 13.80 6.24
CA SER A 218 0.00 15.25 6.06
C SER A 218 -0.03 15.64 4.58
N ALA A 219 -1.15 16.24 4.16
CA ALA A 219 -1.51 16.59 2.79
C ALA A 219 -2.77 17.47 2.79
N VAL A 220 -3.23 17.98 1.64
CA VAL A 220 -4.56 18.62 1.53
C VAL A 220 -5.67 17.60 1.72
N ASN A 221 -5.53 16.42 1.12
CA ASN A 221 -6.46 15.30 1.28
C ASN A 221 -5.76 14.09 1.90
N GLY A 222 -6.38 13.44 2.89
CA GLY A 222 -5.86 12.20 3.45
C GLY A 222 -5.99 11.05 2.46
N VAL A 223 -7.22 10.60 2.23
CA VAL A 223 -7.60 9.58 1.25
C VAL A 223 -8.59 10.19 0.28
N HIS A 224 -8.22 10.23 -1.00
CA HIS A 224 -9.05 10.76 -2.07
C HIS A 224 -9.55 9.60 -2.93
N PHE A 225 -10.87 9.45 -2.97
CA PHE A 225 -11.56 8.58 -3.93
C PHE A 225 -12.11 9.48 -5.04
N PHE A 226 -11.42 9.52 -6.18
CA PHE A 226 -11.76 10.42 -7.27
C PHE A 226 -12.98 9.96 -8.07
N GLY A 227 -13.03 8.69 -8.43
CA GLY A 227 -14.14 8.09 -9.15
C GLY A 227 -15.06 7.27 -8.26
N ASP A 228 -15.96 6.53 -8.90
CA ASP A 228 -16.92 5.68 -8.20
C ASP A 228 -16.23 4.61 -7.35
N THR A 229 -16.73 4.46 -6.13
CA THR A 229 -16.28 3.43 -5.18
C THR A 229 -17.41 2.43 -4.97
N THR A 230 -17.16 1.15 -5.25
CA THR A 230 -18.13 0.07 -5.02
C THR A 230 -17.61 -0.92 -3.99
N VAL A 231 -18.41 -1.21 -2.97
CA VAL A 231 -18.16 -2.26 -1.99
C VAL A 231 -19.32 -3.25 -2.06
N SER A 232 -19.04 -4.52 -2.33
CA SER A 232 -20.07 -5.54 -2.49
C SER A 232 -19.69 -6.87 -1.86
N SER A 233 -20.67 -7.77 -1.72
CA SER A 233 -20.45 -9.18 -1.37
C SER A 233 -19.57 -9.36 -0.12
N VAL A 234 -19.98 -8.75 0.99
CA VAL A 234 -19.27 -8.76 2.29
C VAL A 234 -17.89 -8.08 2.24
N GLY A 235 -17.64 -7.22 1.25
CA GLY A 235 -16.43 -6.41 1.18
C GLY A 235 -16.34 -5.37 2.30
N LEU A 236 -15.12 -4.97 2.66
CA LEU A 236 -14.85 -3.96 3.68
C LEU A 236 -14.01 -2.80 3.11
N LEU A 237 -14.52 -1.58 3.22
CA LEU A 237 -13.76 -0.35 3.04
C LEU A 237 -13.57 0.30 4.41
N ARG A 238 -12.32 0.50 4.85
CA ARG A 238 -12.04 1.04 6.18
C ARG A 238 -10.95 2.11 6.15
N VAL A 239 -11.20 3.21 6.83
CA VAL A 239 -10.21 4.24 7.18
C VAL A 239 -10.31 4.50 8.68
N ALA A 240 -9.35 4.01 9.45
CA ALA A 240 -9.48 3.96 10.89
C ALA A 240 -8.19 4.27 11.65
N ASP A 241 -8.36 4.80 12.87
CA ASP A 241 -7.27 5.10 13.80
C ASP A 241 -6.14 5.93 13.17
N CYS A 242 -6.44 6.73 12.13
CA CYS A 242 -5.44 7.56 11.45
C CYS A 242 -5.36 8.95 12.10
N GLY A 243 -4.15 9.51 12.11
CA GLY A 243 -3.91 10.92 12.41
C GLY A 243 -3.82 11.70 11.10
N PHE A 244 -4.58 12.78 10.96
CA PHE A 244 -4.54 13.65 9.78
C PHE A 244 -4.25 15.09 10.17
N VAL A 245 -3.29 15.69 9.46
CA VAL A 245 -2.94 17.10 9.55
C VAL A 245 -3.01 17.69 8.15
N GLY A 246 -3.97 18.59 7.94
CA GLY A 246 -4.14 19.32 6.69
C GLY A 246 -2.90 20.11 6.27
N SER A 247 -2.91 20.58 5.04
CA SER A 247 -1.91 21.53 4.55
C SER A 247 -2.04 22.86 5.30
N THR A 248 -0.92 23.46 5.68
CA THR A 248 -0.91 24.82 6.22
C THR A 248 -1.14 25.89 5.15
N GLU A 249 -1.06 25.53 3.87
CA GLU A 249 -1.21 26.44 2.74
C GLU A 249 -2.66 26.53 2.22
N PHE A 250 -3.53 25.58 2.62
CA PHE A 250 -4.92 25.49 2.18
C PHE A 250 -5.88 25.39 3.36
N PHE A 251 -7.00 26.10 3.29
CA PHE A 251 -7.95 26.24 4.41
C PHE A 251 -9.02 25.13 4.49
N ASP A 252 -9.13 24.27 3.48
CA ASP A 252 -10.20 23.27 3.35
C ASP A 252 -9.64 21.84 3.21
N SER A 253 -8.70 21.46 4.07
CA SER A 253 -8.17 20.09 4.07
C SER A 253 -9.20 19.10 4.62
N THR A 254 -9.17 17.86 4.13
CA THR A 254 -10.09 16.79 4.56
C THR A 254 -9.39 15.44 4.67
N LEU A 255 -9.76 14.62 5.66
CA LEU A 255 -9.25 13.25 5.73
C LEU A 255 -9.81 12.41 4.58
N LEU A 256 -11.12 12.45 4.32
CA LEU A 256 -11.75 11.72 3.22
C LEU A 256 -12.31 12.71 2.20
N TYR A 257 -11.83 12.61 0.97
CA TYR A 257 -12.36 13.35 -0.18
C TYR A 257 -13.04 12.36 -1.12
N LEU A 258 -14.35 12.51 -1.31
CA LEU A 258 -15.14 11.67 -2.23
C LEU A 258 -15.56 12.50 -3.43
N ASP A 259 -14.80 12.41 -4.53
CA ASP A 259 -15.11 13.09 -5.81
C ASP A 259 -15.95 12.20 -6.75
N GLY A 260 -16.56 11.15 -6.20
CA GLY A 260 -17.40 10.20 -6.90
C GLY A 260 -18.38 9.50 -5.96
N SER A 261 -19.31 8.73 -6.53
CA SER A 261 -20.36 8.07 -5.75
C SER A 261 -19.84 6.82 -5.03
N VAL A 262 -20.33 6.59 -3.81
CA VAL A 262 -20.00 5.39 -3.03
C VAL A 262 -21.21 4.47 -2.99
N THR A 263 -21.08 3.27 -3.56
CA THR A 263 -22.14 2.26 -3.57
C THR A 263 -21.75 1.07 -2.70
N LEU A 264 -22.58 0.75 -1.71
CA LEU A 264 -22.44 -0.43 -0.87
C LEU A 264 -23.60 -1.39 -1.09
N GLU A 265 -23.31 -2.67 -1.28
CA GLU A 265 -24.35 -3.69 -1.48
C GLU A 265 -23.99 -5.06 -0.92
N SER A 266 -25.00 -5.93 -0.78
CA SER A 266 -24.80 -7.36 -0.49
C SER A 266 -23.92 -7.64 0.74
N GLY A 267 -24.22 -6.97 1.87
CA GLY A 267 -23.50 -7.17 3.13
C GLY A 267 -22.19 -6.39 3.26
N ALA A 268 -21.93 -5.47 2.34
CA ALA A 268 -20.77 -4.59 2.36
C ALA A 268 -20.68 -3.72 3.61
N GLN A 269 -19.46 -3.37 4.00
CA GLN A 269 -19.17 -2.52 5.15
C GLN A 269 -18.29 -1.34 4.74
N TRP A 270 -18.65 -0.14 5.16
CA TRP A 270 -17.76 1.02 5.16
C TRP A 270 -17.62 1.58 6.56
N ARG A 271 -16.37 1.70 7.01
CA ARG A 271 -16.02 2.12 8.38
C ARG A 271 -15.04 3.27 8.34
N VAL A 272 -15.43 4.39 8.94
CA VAL A 272 -14.57 5.54 9.20
C VAL A 272 -14.56 5.77 10.69
N GLU A 273 -13.57 5.21 11.39
CA GLU A 273 -13.64 5.02 12.83
C GLU A 273 -12.37 5.42 13.56
N GLY A 274 -12.49 6.14 14.69
CA GLY A 274 -11.35 6.40 15.58
C GLY A 274 -10.28 7.35 15.03
N ASN A 275 -10.57 8.10 13.96
CA ASN A 275 -9.59 9.02 13.37
C ASN A 275 -9.43 10.30 14.21
N GLU A 276 -8.20 10.80 14.29
CA GLU A 276 -7.85 12.07 14.93
C GLU A 276 -7.48 13.10 13.88
N LEU A 277 -8.24 14.19 13.85
CA LEU A 277 -8.06 15.29 12.91
C LEU A 277 -7.70 16.55 13.69
N GLY A 278 -6.93 17.45 13.06
CA GLY A 278 -6.73 18.80 13.55
C GLY A 278 -8.02 19.63 13.47
N THR A 279 -7.94 20.79 12.83
CA THR A 279 -9.11 21.62 12.49
C THR A 279 -9.82 21.17 11.21
N ASP A 280 -9.32 20.11 10.58
CA ASP A 280 -9.69 19.67 9.24
C ASP A 280 -10.98 18.85 9.21
N SER A 281 -11.62 18.78 8.04
CA SER A 281 -12.87 18.02 7.86
C SER A 281 -12.62 16.51 7.85
N LEU A 282 -13.58 15.74 8.38
CA LEU A 282 -13.53 14.28 8.29
C LEU A 282 -13.82 13.78 6.86
N LEU A 283 -14.83 14.36 6.25
CA LEU A 283 -15.41 13.92 4.99
C LEU A 283 -15.87 15.12 4.19
N PHE A 284 -15.48 15.16 2.92
CA PHE A 284 -15.91 16.16 1.95
C PHE A 284 -16.44 15.48 0.68
N VAL A 285 -17.57 15.97 0.18
CA VAL A 285 -18.22 15.53 -1.06
C VAL A 285 -18.49 16.80 -1.88
N PRO A 286 -17.73 17.08 -2.95
CA PRO A 286 -17.76 18.36 -3.65
C PRO A 286 -19.06 18.57 -4.44
N TYR A 287 -19.62 17.50 -5.01
CA TYR A 287 -20.75 17.60 -5.92
C TYR A 287 -22.03 17.03 -5.32
N SER A 288 -23.14 17.76 -5.48
CA SER A 288 -24.45 17.38 -4.97
C SER A 288 -25.08 16.18 -5.70
N PHE A 289 -24.54 15.78 -6.84
CA PHE A 289 -24.99 14.60 -7.59
C PHE A 289 -24.25 13.31 -7.17
N ASP A 290 -23.16 13.41 -6.40
CA ASP A 290 -22.48 12.24 -5.85
C ASP A 290 -23.21 11.74 -4.61
N ASN A 291 -23.48 10.44 -4.60
CA ASN A 291 -24.34 9.83 -3.59
C ASN A 291 -23.62 8.70 -2.88
N ILE A 292 -23.82 8.62 -1.58
CA ILE A 292 -23.54 7.42 -0.80
C ILE A 292 -24.82 6.57 -0.78
N ARG A 293 -24.79 5.42 -1.47
CA ARG A 293 -25.94 4.53 -1.67
C ARG A 293 -25.71 3.20 -0.95
N LEU A 294 -26.70 2.76 -0.18
CA LEU A 294 -26.68 1.49 0.53
C LEU A 294 -27.82 0.61 0.01
N PHE A 295 -27.48 -0.59 -0.45
CA PHE A 295 -28.43 -1.56 -0.98
C PHE A 295 -28.33 -2.90 -0.25
N GLY A 296 -29.44 -3.64 -0.24
CA GLY A 296 -29.47 -5.00 0.31
C GLY A 296 -29.42 -5.08 1.84
N ARG A 297 -29.63 -6.29 2.37
CA ARG A 297 -29.59 -6.55 3.81
C ARG A 297 -28.15 -6.76 4.28
N GLY A 298 -27.85 -6.34 5.52
CA GLY A 298 -26.54 -6.52 6.15
C GLY A 298 -25.48 -5.48 5.75
N THR A 299 -25.79 -4.60 4.79
CA THR A 299 -24.91 -3.49 4.41
C THR A 299 -24.83 -2.47 5.55
N THR A 300 -23.62 -2.08 5.94
CA THR A 300 -23.39 -1.23 7.12
C THR A 300 -22.46 -0.08 6.79
N VAL A 301 -22.79 1.11 7.28
CA VAL A 301 -21.91 2.28 7.28
C VAL A 301 -21.75 2.75 8.72
N ALA A 302 -20.50 2.98 9.14
CA ALA A 302 -20.18 3.46 10.47
C ALA A 302 -19.19 4.63 10.39
N LEU A 303 -19.62 5.81 10.82
CA LEU A 303 -18.76 6.96 11.09
C LEU A 303 -18.77 7.19 12.60
N ALA A 304 -17.76 6.70 13.30
CA ALA A 304 -17.80 6.64 14.77
C ALA A 304 -16.48 7.01 15.42
N TYR A 305 -16.54 7.68 16.58
CA TYR A 305 -15.37 7.99 17.40
C TYR A 305 -14.27 8.81 16.71
N ASN A 306 -14.58 9.48 15.60
CA ASN A 306 -13.67 10.44 14.96
C ASN A 306 -13.68 11.75 15.76
N ARG A 307 -12.51 12.33 15.99
CA ARG A 307 -12.34 13.51 16.84
C ARG A 307 -11.61 14.61 16.08
N GLN A 308 -12.15 15.81 16.16
CA GLN A 308 -11.44 17.04 15.84
C GLN A 308 -10.88 17.60 17.14
N GLY A 309 -9.60 17.92 17.16
CA GLY A 309 -8.95 18.52 18.32
C GLY A 309 -8.04 19.67 17.89
N GLU A 310 -8.10 20.76 18.64
CA GLU A 310 -6.99 21.72 18.65
C GLU A 310 -5.78 20.99 19.26
N ARG A 311 -4.78 20.62 18.46
CA ARG A 311 -3.49 20.34 19.05
C ARG A 311 -2.92 21.65 19.54
N SER A 312 -2.61 21.70 20.83
CA SER A 312 -1.81 22.74 21.44
C SER A 312 -0.53 22.88 20.61
N VAL A 313 -0.32 24.07 20.06
CA VAL A 313 0.87 24.50 19.30
C VAL A 313 2.15 24.20 20.05
#